data_AF-A0A2N0PNB3-F1
#
_entry.id   AF-A0A2N0PNB3-F1
#
_cell.length_a   1.000
_cell.length_b   1.000
_cell.length_c   1.000
_cell.angle_alpha   90.00
_cell.angle_beta   90.00
_cell.angle_gamma   90.00
#
_symmetry.space_group_name_H-M   'P 1'
#
loop_
_entity.id
_entity.type
_entity.pdbx_description
1 polymer ?
#
loop_
_entity_poly.entity_id
_entity_poly.type
_entity_poly.pdbx_seq_one_letter_code
_entity_poly.pdbx_strand_id
1 'polypeptide(L)'
;MPLYKKCNECNRKRKVKNHNICHICYEIIKTKLPKQSGYKVIDDFIRYTQSNYVTTDKGDKGMEFVSYDQFKSIEFIAEGGFSKIYKATWVDGPINNWDEIIHKNWNITRDNNYIVVLKKLNDSKNITSKELNELKIFYQVYSGKNTNVDCISKYFGITQDPITKDIIFIMQYYYSDCLLPSSTSILLETSFVILQIGFNYI
;
A
#
# COMPACT_ATOMS: atom_id res chain seq x y z
N MET A 1 -0.73 -9.76 -36.97
CA MET A 1 -0.32 -9.00 -35.77
C MET A 1 -1.19 -9.41 -34.59
N PRO A 2 -0.65 -9.70 -33.39
CA PRO A 2 -1.49 -10.01 -32.25
C PRO A 2 -2.33 -8.77 -31.85
N LEU A 3 -3.65 -8.96 -31.74
CA LEU A 3 -4.57 -7.93 -31.25
C LEU A 3 -4.33 -7.70 -29.74
N TYR A 4 -4.23 -6.44 -29.34
CA TYR A 4 -4.09 -6.03 -27.94
C TYR A 4 -5.31 -5.22 -27.50
N LYS A 5 -5.78 -5.46 -26.27
CA LYS A 5 -6.83 -4.67 -25.59
C LYS A 5 -6.35 -4.23 -24.21
N LYS A 6 -7.05 -3.29 -23.57
CA LYS A 6 -6.81 -2.98 -22.15
C LYS A 6 -7.43 -4.07 -21.25
N CYS A 7 -6.77 -4.36 -20.15
CA CYS A 7 -7.30 -5.14 -19.04
C CYS A 7 -8.33 -4.30 -18.30
N ASN A 8 -9.52 -4.84 -18.01
CA ASN A 8 -10.57 -4.09 -17.33
C ASN A 8 -10.21 -3.75 -15.86
N GLU A 9 -9.32 -4.52 -15.22
CA GLU A 9 -8.93 -4.32 -13.82
C GLU A 9 -7.76 -3.35 -13.66
N CYS A 10 -6.73 -3.48 -14.51
CA CYS A 10 -5.48 -2.72 -14.36
C CYS A 10 -5.17 -1.78 -15.52
N ASN A 11 -6.06 -1.68 -16.52
CA ASN A 11 -5.92 -0.83 -17.71
C ASN A 11 -4.69 -1.10 -18.60
N ARG A 12 -3.89 -2.14 -18.29
CA ARG A 12 -2.70 -2.52 -19.06
C ARG A 12 -3.05 -3.21 -20.36
N LYS A 13 -2.13 -3.13 -21.33
CA LYS A 13 -2.23 -3.88 -22.58
C LYS A 13 -2.13 -5.37 -22.29
N ARG A 14 -3.08 -6.16 -22.80
CA ARG A 14 -3.11 -7.62 -22.77
C ARG A 14 -3.32 -8.16 -24.18
N LYS A 15 -2.82 -9.36 -24.45
CA LYS A 15 -3.18 -10.09 -25.67
C LYS A 15 -4.69 -10.40 -25.62
N VAL A 16 -5.39 -10.21 -26.74
CA VAL A 16 -6.81 -10.57 -26.82
C VAL A 16 -6.96 -12.07 -26.66
N LYS A 17 -7.73 -12.46 -25.65
CA LYS A 17 -8.18 -13.82 -25.32
C LYS A 17 -9.65 -13.74 -24.90
N ASN A 18 -10.28 -14.88 -24.58
CA ASN A 18 -11.68 -14.95 -24.16
C ASN A 18 -12.00 -14.20 -22.85
N HIS A 19 -10.97 -13.90 -22.03
CA HIS A 19 -11.14 -13.15 -20.78
C HIS A 19 -10.88 -11.65 -20.96
N ASN A 20 -11.59 -10.83 -20.19
CA ASN A 20 -11.45 -9.36 -20.21
C ASN A 20 -10.30 -8.82 -19.34
N ILE A 21 -9.67 -9.70 -18.56
CA ILE A 21 -8.60 -9.38 -17.62
C ILE A 21 -7.28 -10.03 -18.06
N CYS A 22 -6.15 -9.50 -17.61
CA CYS A 22 -4.84 -10.12 -17.86
C CYS A 22 -4.63 -11.33 -16.93
N HIS A 23 -3.67 -12.20 -17.28
CA HIS A 23 -3.32 -13.39 -16.48
C HIS A 23 -3.02 -13.05 -15.02
N ILE A 24 -2.36 -11.91 -14.79
CA ILE A 24 -1.94 -11.47 -13.45
C ILE A 24 -3.16 -11.10 -12.59
N CYS A 25 -4.06 -10.27 -13.11
CA CYS A 25 -5.31 -9.96 -12.42
C CYS A 25 -6.18 -11.21 -12.21
N TYR A 26 -6.17 -12.15 -13.17
CA TYR A 26 -6.89 -13.43 -13.03
C TYR A 26 -6.36 -14.25 -11.85
N GLU A 27 -5.04 -14.42 -11.73
CA GLU A 27 -4.44 -15.17 -10.62
C GLU A 27 -4.68 -14.49 -9.27
N ILE A 28 -4.56 -13.16 -9.18
CA ILE A 28 -4.90 -12.40 -7.95
C ILE A 28 -6.35 -12.66 -7.52
N ILE A 29 -7.30 -12.59 -8.46
CA ILE A 29 -8.73 -12.80 -8.16
C ILE A 29 -8.99 -14.25 -7.75
N LYS A 30 -8.37 -15.22 -8.43
CA LYS A 30 -8.58 -16.65 -8.23
C LYS A 30 -8.14 -17.11 -6.83
N THR A 31 -7.06 -16.57 -6.30
CA THR A 31 -6.46 -17.05 -5.04
C THR A 31 -7.07 -16.43 -3.78
N LYS A 32 -8.06 -15.53 -3.92
CA LYS A 32 -8.69 -14.81 -2.81
C LYS A 32 -7.68 -14.08 -1.92
N LEU A 33 -6.54 -13.70 -2.49
CA LEU A 33 -5.59 -12.81 -1.85
C LEU A 33 -5.78 -11.40 -2.44
N PRO A 34 -5.81 -10.36 -1.58
CA PRO A 34 -5.57 -10.38 -0.14
C PRO A 34 -6.81 -10.79 0.67
N LYS A 35 -6.62 -11.08 1.97
CA LYS A 35 -7.73 -11.05 2.94
C LYS A 35 -8.49 -9.74 2.73
N GLN A 36 -9.82 -9.82 2.62
CA GLN A 36 -10.64 -8.64 2.43
C GLN A 36 -10.83 -7.93 3.77
N SER A 37 -10.75 -6.61 3.75
CA SER A 37 -11.07 -5.78 4.91
C SER A 37 -12.57 -5.81 5.24
N GLY A 38 -13.41 -6.18 4.26
CA GLY A 38 -14.86 -6.02 4.31
C GLY A 38 -15.32 -4.62 3.88
N TYR A 39 -14.38 -3.70 3.62
CA TYR A 39 -14.65 -2.36 3.10
C TYR A 39 -14.23 -2.27 1.64
N LYS A 40 -15.23 -2.24 0.75
CA LYS A 40 -15.03 -2.24 -0.71
C LYS A 40 -14.00 -1.22 -1.19
N VAL A 41 -14.00 -0.02 -0.60
CA VAL A 41 -13.08 1.06 -1.03
C VAL A 41 -11.62 0.72 -0.74
N ILE A 42 -11.33 0.12 0.43
CA ILE A 42 -9.98 -0.34 0.81
C ILE A 42 -9.60 -1.54 -0.06
N ASP A 43 -10.49 -2.51 -0.23
CA ASP A 43 -10.22 -3.71 -1.03
C ASP A 43 -9.93 -3.36 -2.51
N ASP A 44 -10.67 -2.39 -3.07
CA ASP A 44 -10.45 -1.84 -4.41
C ASP A 44 -9.11 -1.09 -4.51
N PHE A 45 -8.68 -0.43 -3.44
CA PHE A 45 -7.37 0.22 -3.36
C PHE A 45 -6.23 -0.81 -3.34
N ILE A 46 -6.33 -1.82 -2.49
CA ILE A 46 -5.29 -2.84 -2.35
C ILE A 46 -5.14 -3.63 -3.66
N ARG A 47 -6.26 -4.08 -4.25
CA ARG A 47 -6.27 -4.77 -5.55
C ARG A 47 -5.63 -3.94 -6.66
N TYR A 48 -5.86 -2.63 -6.63
CA TYR A 48 -5.23 -1.69 -7.55
C TYR A 48 -3.71 -1.71 -7.41
N THR A 49 -3.18 -1.64 -6.19
CA THR A 49 -1.73 -1.70 -5.95
C THR A 49 -1.16 -3.02 -6.51
N GLN A 50 -1.70 -4.17 -6.12
CA GLN A 50 -1.19 -5.47 -6.55
C GLN A 50 -1.20 -5.65 -8.07
N SER A 51 -2.28 -5.27 -8.74
CA SER A 51 -2.40 -5.42 -10.19
C SER A 51 -1.43 -4.52 -10.98
N ASN A 52 -1.01 -3.40 -10.39
CA ASN A 52 -0.11 -2.42 -11.02
C ASN A 52 1.34 -2.52 -10.55
N TYR A 53 1.63 -3.17 -9.43
CA TYR A 53 2.96 -3.17 -8.84
C TYR A 53 3.72 -4.47 -8.98
N VAL A 54 3.03 -5.62 -8.96
CA VAL A 54 3.64 -6.97 -9.01
C VAL A 54 4.26 -7.30 -10.39
N THR A 55 4.53 -6.30 -11.22
CA THR A 55 5.07 -6.50 -12.57
C THR A 55 6.10 -5.44 -12.95
N THR A 56 6.54 -4.61 -11.99
CA THR A 56 7.72 -3.78 -12.24
C THR A 56 8.93 -4.69 -12.14
N ASP A 57 9.91 -4.48 -13.02
CA ASP A 57 11.15 -5.26 -13.15
C ASP A 57 12.03 -5.25 -11.86
N LYS A 58 11.55 -4.60 -10.79
CA LYS A 58 12.17 -4.48 -9.47
C LYS A 58 11.51 -5.36 -8.39
N GLY A 59 10.44 -6.11 -8.71
CA GLY A 59 9.82 -7.06 -7.76
C GLY A 59 9.14 -6.37 -6.57
N ASP A 60 8.69 -5.12 -6.72
CA ASP A 60 8.12 -4.38 -5.62
C ASP A 60 6.73 -4.90 -5.21
N LYS A 61 6.57 -4.99 -3.89
CA LYS A 61 5.52 -5.71 -3.17
C LYS A 61 4.19 -4.97 -3.30
N GLY A 62 3.14 -5.63 -3.77
CA GLY A 62 1.77 -5.10 -3.69
C GLY A 62 1.36 -4.93 -2.22
N MET A 63 0.46 -3.98 -1.93
CA MET A 63 -0.06 -3.85 -0.57
C MET A 63 -0.94 -5.05 -0.21
N GLU A 64 -1.09 -5.31 1.08
CA GLU A 64 -2.06 -6.27 1.61
C GLU A 64 -2.90 -5.65 2.74
N PHE A 65 -4.07 -6.25 3.01
CA PHE A 65 -4.82 -5.93 4.22
C PHE A 65 -4.35 -6.85 5.35
N VAL A 66 -4.07 -6.26 6.50
CA VAL A 66 -3.58 -6.97 7.69
C VAL A 66 -4.55 -6.73 8.84
N SER A 67 -4.93 -7.79 9.53
CA SER A 67 -5.75 -7.66 10.73
C SER A 67 -4.97 -6.97 11.84
N TYR A 68 -5.61 -6.05 12.58
CA TYR A 68 -4.93 -5.19 13.55
C TYR A 68 -4.28 -5.96 14.71
N ASP A 69 -4.83 -7.13 15.05
CA ASP A 69 -4.32 -8.01 16.11
C ASP A 69 -2.91 -8.59 15.83
N GLN A 70 -2.44 -8.48 14.59
CA GLN A 70 -1.09 -8.83 14.15
C GLN A 70 0.00 -7.87 14.64
N PHE A 71 -0.38 -6.69 15.15
CA PHE A 71 0.56 -5.69 15.62
C PHE A 71 0.71 -5.75 17.15
N LYS A 72 1.95 -5.89 17.61
CA LYS A 72 2.34 -5.95 19.02
C LYS A 72 3.32 -4.83 19.35
N SER A 73 3.50 -4.57 20.65
CA SER A 73 4.43 -3.53 21.15
C SER A 73 4.22 -2.19 20.46
N ILE A 74 2.95 -1.75 20.39
CA ILE A 74 2.55 -0.52 19.70
C ILE A 74 2.95 0.67 20.58
N GLU A 75 3.86 1.50 20.08
CA GLU A 75 4.43 2.66 20.76
C GLU A 75 4.09 3.92 19.96
N PHE A 76 3.55 4.95 20.62
CA PHE A 76 3.30 6.24 19.98
C PHE A 76 4.61 6.98 19.72
N ILE A 77 4.81 7.48 18.50
CA ILE A 77 6.00 8.24 18.10
C ILE A 77 5.69 9.74 18.08
N ALA A 78 4.68 10.14 17.30
CA ALA A 78 4.27 11.53 17.20
C ALA A 78 2.88 11.68 16.59
N GLU A 79 2.35 12.89 16.68
CA GLU A 79 1.09 13.33 16.10
C GLU A 79 1.34 14.59 15.28
N GLY A 80 0.79 14.61 14.06
CA GLY A 80 0.67 15.81 13.25
C GLY A 80 -0.80 16.15 13.02
N GLY A 81 -1.07 17.23 12.28
CA GLY A 81 -2.44 17.72 12.06
C GLY A 81 -3.41 16.72 11.43
N PHE A 82 -2.90 15.72 10.71
CA PHE A 82 -3.72 14.79 9.92
C PHE A 82 -3.51 13.31 10.26
N SER A 83 -2.53 12.98 11.09
CA SER A 83 -2.20 11.59 11.38
C SER A 83 -1.45 11.41 12.68
N LYS A 84 -1.64 10.24 13.28
CA LYS A 84 -0.86 9.72 14.40
C LYS A 84 0.08 8.63 13.92
N ILE A 85 1.28 8.61 14.46
CA ILE A 85 2.35 7.73 14.03
C ILE A 85 2.75 6.84 15.20
N TYR A 86 2.82 5.55 14.94
CA TYR A 86 3.19 4.54 15.92
C TYR A 86 4.29 3.65 15.36
N LYS A 87 5.14 3.13 16.23
CA LYS A 87 6.03 2.00 15.98
C LYS A 87 5.33 0.73 16.42
N ALA A 88 5.46 -0.35 15.68
CA ALA A 88 4.92 -1.65 16.09
C ALA A 88 5.77 -2.80 15.57
N THR A 89 5.61 -3.96 16.20
CA THR A 89 6.09 -5.25 15.69
C THR A 89 4.95 -5.96 14.98
N TRP A 90 5.11 -6.26 13.69
CA TRP A 90 4.19 -7.09 12.92
C TRP A 90 4.60 -8.56 13.03
N VAL A 91 3.79 -9.37 13.72
CA VAL A 91 4.10 -10.78 14.04
C VAL A 91 4.38 -11.61 12.79
N ASP A 92 3.47 -11.59 11.81
CA ASP A 92 3.68 -12.32 10.55
C ASP A 92 4.72 -11.60 9.66
N GLY A 93 4.85 -10.28 9.76
CA GLY A 93 5.73 -9.48 8.89
C GLY A 93 5.26 -9.43 7.43
N PRO A 94 5.90 -8.62 6.56
CA PRO A 94 5.51 -8.53 5.15
C PRO A 94 5.83 -9.81 4.39
N ILE A 95 5.07 -10.05 3.31
CA ILE A 95 5.39 -11.10 2.32
C ILE A 95 6.77 -10.82 1.72
N ASN A 96 7.65 -11.81 1.69
CA ASN A 96 9.03 -11.63 1.24
C ASN A 96 9.16 -11.57 -0.30
N ASN A 97 8.38 -12.38 -1.03
CA ASN A 97 8.51 -12.59 -2.47
C ASN A 97 7.15 -12.74 -3.15
N TRP A 98 6.68 -11.68 -3.81
CA TRP A 98 5.41 -11.70 -4.55
C TRP A 98 5.52 -12.42 -5.90
N ASP A 99 6.71 -12.56 -6.47
CA ASP A 99 6.90 -13.22 -7.77
C ASP A 99 6.77 -14.75 -7.64
N GLU A 100 7.29 -15.33 -6.57
CA GLU A 100 7.12 -16.76 -6.26
C GLU A 100 5.68 -17.13 -5.96
N ILE A 101 4.92 -16.20 -5.39
CA ILE A 101 3.48 -16.34 -5.21
C ILE A 101 2.80 -16.54 -6.56
N ILE A 102 3.11 -15.73 -7.57
CA ILE A 102 2.45 -15.84 -8.88
C ILE A 102 2.91 -17.05 -9.69
N HIS A 103 4.19 -17.46 -9.56
CA HIS A 103 4.81 -18.41 -10.49
C HIS A 103 5.07 -19.82 -9.92
N LYS A 104 5.08 -20.02 -8.59
CA LYS A 104 5.53 -21.29 -7.96
C LYS A 104 4.55 -21.87 -6.94
N ASN A 105 3.25 -21.89 -7.25
CA ASN A 105 2.21 -22.48 -6.40
C ASN A 105 2.05 -21.83 -5.01
N TRP A 106 2.33 -20.52 -4.87
CA TRP A 106 1.86 -19.73 -3.73
C TRP A 106 2.39 -20.18 -2.35
N ASN A 107 3.63 -20.65 -2.24
CA ASN A 107 4.30 -20.78 -0.94
C ASN A 107 4.58 -19.37 -0.39
N ILE A 108 3.69 -18.87 0.46
CA ILE A 108 3.85 -17.56 1.10
C ILE A 108 4.90 -17.67 2.20
N THR A 109 6.03 -17.03 1.99
CA THR A 109 7.04 -16.80 3.02
C THR A 109 6.97 -15.36 3.50
N ARG A 110 7.16 -15.15 4.80
CA ARG A 110 7.11 -13.83 5.44
C ARG A 110 8.31 -13.59 6.31
N ASP A 111 8.62 -12.31 6.51
CA ASP A 111 9.84 -11.92 7.23
C ASP A 111 9.73 -12.08 8.76
N ASN A 112 8.53 -12.31 9.32
CA ASN A 112 8.20 -12.51 10.75
C ASN A 112 8.76 -11.45 11.72
N ASN A 113 7.99 -11.08 12.75
CA ASN A 113 8.39 -10.12 13.80
C ASN A 113 9.04 -8.83 13.24
N TYR A 114 8.46 -8.29 12.18
CA TYR A 114 9.03 -7.18 11.42
C TYR A 114 8.66 -5.84 12.05
N ILE A 115 9.63 -4.93 12.24
CA ILE A 115 9.38 -3.60 12.79
C ILE A 115 8.80 -2.69 11.70
N VAL A 116 7.64 -2.09 11.99
CA VAL A 116 6.91 -1.22 11.07
C VAL A 116 6.54 0.11 11.71
N VAL A 117 6.24 1.08 10.86
CA VAL A 117 5.52 2.29 11.21
C VAL A 117 4.04 2.10 10.87
N LEU A 118 3.17 2.40 11.82
CA LEU A 118 1.74 2.51 11.63
C LEU A 118 1.35 3.99 11.55
N LYS A 119 0.94 4.45 10.38
CA LYS A 119 0.43 5.82 10.18
C LYS A 119 -1.09 5.79 10.14
N LYS A 120 -1.71 6.15 11.27
CA LYS A 120 -3.17 6.26 11.44
C LYS A 120 -3.63 7.62 10.92
N LEU A 121 -4.55 7.63 9.97
CA LEU A 121 -5.18 8.85 9.47
C LEU A 121 -6.33 9.25 10.39
N ASN A 122 -6.37 10.51 10.80
CA ASN A 122 -7.44 11.03 11.65
C ASN A 122 -8.77 11.04 10.89
N ASP A 123 -9.87 10.66 11.56
CA ASP A 123 -11.25 10.72 11.06
C ASP A 123 -11.50 10.04 9.70
N SER A 124 -10.77 8.96 9.43
CA SER A 124 -10.73 8.30 8.11
C SER A 124 -11.66 7.10 7.98
N LYS A 125 -12.49 6.83 9.00
CA LYS A 125 -13.52 5.77 8.99
C LYS A 125 -14.41 5.78 7.74
N ASN A 126 -14.78 6.97 7.26
CA ASN A 126 -15.73 7.14 6.15
C ASN A 126 -15.03 7.54 4.85
N ILE A 127 -13.76 7.14 4.66
CA ILE A 127 -13.01 7.51 3.46
C ILE A 127 -13.79 7.13 2.19
N THR A 128 -13.80 8.04 1.24
CA THR A 128 -14.45 7.90 -0.04
C THR A 128 -13.50 7.31 -1.07
N SER A 129 -14.06 6.78 -2.15
CA SER A 129 -13.28 6.34 -3.30
C SER A 129 -12.49 7.48 -3.95
N LYS A 130 -12.96 8.73 -3.84
CA LYS A 130 -12.27 9.92 -4.37
C LYS A 130 -10.98 10.19 -3.59
N GLU A 131 -11.06 10.25 -2.26
CA GLU A 131 -9.89 10.47 -1.39
C GLU A 131 -8.86 9.35 -1.53
N LEU A 132 -9.30 8.09 -1.62
CA LEU A 132 -8.38 6.98 -1.91
C LEU A 132 -7.81 7.01 -3.32
N ASN A 133 -8.51 7.57 -4.31
CA ASN A 133 -7.99 7.70 -5.67
C ASN A 133 -6.87 8.74 -5.75
N GLU A 134 -6.93 9.82 -4.96
CA GLU A 134 -5.82 10.77 -4.81
C GLU A 134 -4.59 10.07 -4.23
N LEU A 135 -4.78 9.20 -3.22
CA LEU A 135 -3.72 8.35 -2.69
C LEU A 135 -3.19 7.35 -3.75
N LYS A 136 -4.02 6.82 -4.65
CA LYS A 136 -3.57 5.97 -5.77
C LYS A 136 -2.67 6.73 -6.73
N ILE A 137 -3.02 7.97 -7.04
CA ILE A 137 -2.25 8.83 -7.95
C ILE A 137 -0.92 9.19 -7.28
N PHE A 138 -0.95 9.63 -6.03
CA PHE A 138 0.25 9.89 -5.25
C PHE A 138 1.16 8.67 -5.24
N TYR A 139 0.62 7.50 -4.84
CA TYR A 139 1.37 6.26 -4.84
C TYR A 139 2.02 6.03 -6.22
N GLN A 140 1.28 6.04 -7.33
CA GLN A 140 1.83 5.87 -8.69
C GLN A 140 2.93 6.84 -9.09
N VAL A 141 2.81 8.13 -8.74
CA VAL A 141 3.77 9.16 -9.15
C VAL A 141 5.13 8.91 -8.50
N TYR A 142 5.13 8.65 -7.19
CA TYR A 142 6.36 8.38 -6.46
C TYR A 142 6.92 7.00 -6.82
N SER A 143 6.03 6.05 -7.03
CA SER A 143 6.30 4.68 -7.48
C SER A 143 6.85 4.53 -8.91
N GLY A 144 6.82 5.58 -9.72
CA GLY A 144 7.12 5.54 -11.15
C GLY A 144 8.60 5.37 -11.46
N LYS A 145 8.91 4.73 -12.60
CA LYS A 145 10.28 4.43 -13.09
C LYS A 145 11.20 5.65 -13.31
N ASN A 146 10.71 6.89 -13.14
CA ASN A 146 11.40 8.13 -13.54
C ASN A 146 11.76 9.06 -12.36
N THR A 147 11.56 8.63 -11.12
CA THR A 147 11.86 9.43 -9.94
C THR A 147 13.05 8.79 -9.22
N ASN A 148 14.23 9.42 -9.30
CA ASN A 148 15.41 9.10 -8.46
C ASN A 148 15.15 9.56 -7.01
N VAL A 149 14.08 9.08 -6.41
CA VAL A 149 13.70 9.42 -5.05
C VAL A 149 13.92 8.16 -4.22
N ASP A 150 15.17 7.95 -3.80
CA ASP A 150 15.58 6.83 -2.95
C ASP A 150 14.89 6.84 -1.57
N CYS A 151 14.14 7.91 -1.24
CA CYS A 151 13.50 8.12 0.05
C CYS A 151 11.99 7.83 0.08
N ILE A 152 11.41 7.17 -0.92
CA ILE A 152 9.99 6.83 -0.87
C ILE A 152 9.78 5.72 0.15
N SER A 153 9.07 6.04 1.23
CA SER A 153 8.75 5.07 2.27
C SER A 153 8.00 3.89 1.67
N LYS A 154 8.52 2.68 1.85
CA LYS A 154 7.87 1.46 1.40
C LYS A 154 6.58 1.22 2.18
N TYR A 155 5.48 1.07 1.47
CA TYR A 155 4.17 0.73 2.03
C TYR A 155 3.95 -0.77 1.87
N PHE A 156 3.69 -1.47 2.98
CA PHE A 156 3.41 -2.90 2.97
C PHE A 156 1.92 -3.21 2.90
N GLY A 157 1.08 -2.33 3.43
CA GLY A 157 -0.33 -2.66 3.58
C GLY A 157 -1.17 -1.62 4.28
N ILE A 158 -2.41 -2.01 4.52
CA ILE A 158 -3.40 -1.26 5.28
C ILE A 158 -3.94 -2.15 6.39
N THR A 159 -4.16 -1.56 7.56
CA THR A 159 -5.02 -2.11 8.61
C THR A 159 -6.04 -1.05 9.03
N GLN A 160 -6.94 -1.40 9.94
CA GLN A 160 -7.90 -0.47 10.51
C GLN A 160 -7.86 -0.52 12.02
N ASP A 161 -8.02 0.65 12.63
CA ASP A 161 -8.21 0.74 14.07
C ASP A 161 -9.46 -0.07 14.46
N PRO A 162 -9.38 -1.00 15.42
CA PRO A 162 -10.50 -1.85 15.77
C PRO A 162 -11.68 -1.08 16.37
N ILE A 163 -11.43 0.09 16.98
CA ILE A 163 -12.40 0.95 17.66
C ILE A 163 -12.90 2.04 16.72
N THR A 164 -12.00 2.90 16.24
CA THR A 164 -12.38 4.08 15.45
C THR A 164 -12.67 3.75 13.99
N LYS A 165 -12.20 2.59 13.50
CA LYS A 165 -12.23 2.17 12.09
C LYS A 165 -11.43 3.06 11.14
N ASP A 166 -10.62 3.96 11.70
CA ASP A 166 -9.69 4.76 10.92
C ASP A 166 -8.68 3.87 10.19
N ILE A 167 -8.30 4.32 9.00
CA ILE A 167 -7.31 3.68 8.16
C ILE A 167 -5.92 3.90 8.75
N ILE A 168 -5.15 2.82 8.75
CA ILE A 168 -3.78 2.80 9.21
C ILE A 168 -2.92 2.23 8.10
N PHE A 169 -1.97 3.02 7.60
CA PHE A 169 -0.96 2.56 6.66
C PHE A 169 0.17 1.86 7.40
N ILE A 170 0.61 0.72 6.86
CA ILE A 170 1.72 -0.08 7.36
C ILE A 170 2.92 0.23 6.48
N MET A 171 3.97 0.80 7.08
CA MET A 171 5.11 1.35 6.38
C MET A 171 6.43 0.78 6.93
N GLN A 172 7.47 0.78 6.10
CA GLN A 172 8.81 0.43 6.54
C GLN A 172 9.32 1.42 7.59
N TYR A 173 9.88 0.89 8.66
CA TYR A 173 10.62 1.66 9.65
C TYR A 173 12.03 1.95 9.11
N TYR A 174 12.40 3.22 9.00
CA TYR A 174 13.75 3.66 8.65
C TYR A 174 14.44 4.19 9.91
N TYR A 175 15.66 3.74 10.16
CA TYR A 175 16.54 4.42 11.11
C TYR A 175 16.95 5.77 10.53
N SER A 176 17.07 6.76 11.40
CA SER A 176 17.19 8.21 11.13
C SER A 176 18.26 8.65 10.13
N ASP A 177 19.16 7.77 9.70
CA ASP A 177 20.28 8.11 8.81
C ASP A 177 19.87 8.18 7.33
N CYS A 178 18.61 7.85 7.01
CA CYS A 178 18.01 8.10 5.69
C CYS A 178 17.28 9.45 5.62
N LEU A 179 17.38 10.27 6.68
CA LEU A 179 16.93 11.66 6.69
C LEU A 179 18.06 12.52 6.12
N LEU A 180 17.76 13.29 5.07
CA LEU A 180 18.72 14.25 4.50
C LEU A 180 19.28 15.15 5.62
N PRO A 181 20.53 15.67 5.52
CA PRO A 181 21.24 16.35 6.61
C PRO A 181 20.62 17.68 7.08
N SER A 182 19.43 18.04 6.62
CA SER A 182 18.77 19.32 6.89
C SER A 182 17.33 19.20 7.36
N SER A 183 16.95 18.12 8.03
CA SER A 183 15.70 18.11 8.80
C SER A 183 15.72 17.13 9.97
N THR A 184 16.03 17.67 11.15
CA THR A 184 15.43 17.20 12.40
C THR A 184 13.91 17.40 12.32
N SER A 185 13.22 16.54 11.60
CA SER A 185 11.77 16.40 11.64
C SER A 185 11.39 15.00 11.20
N ILE A 186 11.53 14.07 12.14
CA ILE A 186 10.73 12.86 12.15
C ILE A 186 9.27 13.34 12.02
N LEU A 187 8.68 13.15 10.83
CA LEU A 187 7.24 13.20 10.51
C LEU A 187 6.60 14.47 9.94
N LEU A 188 7.32 15.56 9.64
CA LEU A 188 6.62 16.81 9.24
C LEU A 188 6.37 17.02 7.73
N GLU A 189 7.11 16.44 6.78
CA GLU A 189 6.96 16.90 5.37
C GLU A 189 6.39 15.92 4.35
N THR A 190 6.26 14.62 4.62
CA THR A 190 5.45 13.76 3.73
C THR A 190 3.94 14.01 3.87
N SER A 191 3.53 14.80 4.86
CA SER A 191 2.14 15.25 5.05
C SER A 191 1.82 16.56 4.31
N PHE A 192 2.83 17.32 3.85
CA PHE A 192 2.59 18.61 3.17
C PHE A 192 2.09 18.47 1.73
N VAL A 193 2.38 17.35 1.05
CA VAL A 193 1.89 17.13 -0.33
C VAL A 193 0.58 16.33 -0.35
N ILE A 194 0.29 15.54 0.69
CA ILE A 194 -0.83 14.59 0.67
C ILE A 194 -2.20 15.25 0.96
N LEU A 195 -2.26 16.47 1.53
CA LEU A 195 -3.55 17.09 1.90
C LEU A 195 -3.76 18.54 1.43
N GLN A 196 -2.77 19.19 0.82
CA GLN A 196 -2.97 20.55 0.28
C GLN A 196 -3.87 20.60 -0.98
N ILE A 197 -4.21 19.45 -1.58
CA ILE A 197 -4.97 19.39 -2.84
C ILE A 197 -6.47 19.04 -2.61
N GLY A 198 -6.86 18.58 -1.42
CA GLY A 198 -8.20 18.00 -1.20
C GLY A 198 -9.20 18.81 -0.36
N PHE A 199 -8.76 19.73 0.50
CA PHE A 199 -9.65 20.36 1.51
C PHE A 199 -9.92 21.86 1.31
N ASN A 200 -9.47 22.47 0.21
CA ASN A 200 -9.71 23.88 -0.08
C ASN A 200 -10.81 24.11 -1.13
N TYR A 201 -11.98 23.44 -1.02
CA TYR A 201 -13.22 23.91 -1.65
C TYR A 201 -14.43 23.41 -0.84
N ILE A 202 -14.85 24.21 0.14
CA ILE A 202 -16.28 24.38 0.48
C ILE A 202 -16.86 25.34 -0.54
#